data_AF-A0A931KSS8-F1
#
_entry.id   AF-A0A931KSS8-F1
#
_cell.length_a   1.000
_cell.length_b   1.000
_cell.length_c   1.000
_cell.angle_alpha   90.00
_cell.angle_beta   90.00
_cell.angle_gamma   90.00
#
_symmetry.space_group_name_H-M   'P 1'
#
loop_
_entity.id
_entity.type
_entity.pdbx_description
1 polymer ?
#
loop_
_entity_poly.entity_id
_entity_poly.type
_entity_poly.pdbx_seq_one_letter_code
_entity_poly.pdbx_strand_id
1 'polypeptide(L)'
;MADRTQTAPETYRGHTHQTVWNERLVAGGAGTEALAGLAAVVLTILALTDILSQTMTAIAAIVLGGGLLVEASAVAARWRSLHQMTGGGRDEAMLGGGMSAEMIAGAGGVALGVLALIGIVPDTLLAVASIALGAALVLGSGTQQSLSPMGWDSSPVPQQVAQAGAGGELLVGLAGVTLGVLALVLAMPMLTTIGLLTVGAGMFLGGSTLFARIGTAMNR
;
A
#
# COMPACT_ATOMS: atom_id res chain seq x y z
N MET A 1 53.11 30.02 30.59
CA MET A 1 52.02 29.98 31.58
C MET A 1 50.79 30.52 30.88
N ALA A 2 50.00 29.62 30.29
CA ALA A 2 48.72 29.13 30.83
C ALA A 2 47.71 30.28 30.86
N ASP A 3 46.67 30.30 30.03
CA ASP A 3 45.51 29.42 30.20
C ASP A 3 44.64 29.42 28.93
N ARG A 4 44.47 28.25 28.29
CA ARG A 4 43.48 28.02 27.22
C ARG A 4 42.35 27.25 27.86
N THR A 5 41.33 27.96 28.32
CA THR A 5 40.07 27.35 28.75
C THR A 5 39.30 26.86 27.53
N GLN A 6 39.45 25.56 27.32
CA GLN A 6 38.77 24.73 26.36
C GLN A 6 37.27 24.67 26.72
N THR A 7 36.46 25.51 26.10
CA THR A 7 34.99 25.40 26.16
C THR A 7 34.57 24.18 25.33
N ALA A 8 34.18 23.10 26.02
CA ALA A 8 33.60 21.93 25.40
C ALA A 8 32.28 22.31 24.70
N PRO A 9 32.03 21.88 23.45
CA PRO A 9 30.70 21.96 22.88
C PRO A 9 29.79 20.96 23.61
N GLU A 10 28.71 21.45 24.21
CA GLU A 10 27.64 20.62 24.75
C GLU A 10 27.05 19.77 23.63
N THR A 11 27.38 18.49 23.64
CA THR A 11 26.87 17.49 22.70
C THR A 11 25.37 17.31 22.92
N TYR A 12 24.62 17.99 22.07
CA TYR A 12 23.23 17.78 21.65
C TYR A 12 22.63 16.43 22.08
N ARG A 13 21.90 16.41 23.20
CA ARG A 13 21.32 15.23 23.83
C ARG A 13 19.79 15.14 23.61
N GLY A 14 19.35 15.47 22.39
CA GLY A 14 17.93 15.66 22.05
C GLY A 14 17.33 14.71 21.00
N HIS A 15 17.90 13.53 20.76
CA HIS A 15 17.45 12.65 19.65
C HIS A 15 16.66 11.38 20.04
N THR A 16 16.50 11.08 21.34
CA THR A 16 15.87 9.82 21.77
C THR A 16 14.34 9.81 21.79
N HIS A 17 13.67 10.96 21.68
CA HIS A 17 12.19 11.00 21.70
C HIS A 17 11.53 10.93 20.31
N GLN A 18 12.25 11.18 19.20
CA GLN A 18 11.65 11.18 17.85
C GLN A 18 11.64 9.80 17.17
N THR A 19 12.52 8.87 17.56
CA THR A 19 12.57 7.53 16.95
C THR A 19 11.34 6.68 17.32
N VAL A 20 10.87 6.77 18.58
CA VAL A 20 9.77 5.96 19.10
C VAL A 20 8.41 6.28 18.44
N TRP A 21 8.20 7.52 17.99
CA TRP A 21 6.94 7.93 17.35
C TRP A 21 6.84 7.48 15.89
N ASN A 22 7.96 7.46 15.16
CA ASN A 22 7.98 7.07 13.75
C ASN A 22 7.79 5.55 13.56
N GLU A 23 8.36 4.73 14.46
CA GLU A 23 8.24 3.27 14.39
C GLU A 23 6.79 2.79 14.56
N ARG A 24 6.03 3.41 15.47
CA ARG A 24 4.61 3.06 15.71
C ARG A 24 3.72 3.38 14.52
N LEU A 25 3.95 4.51 13.85
CA LEU A 25 3.19 4.91 12.66
C LEU A 25 3.50 4.00 11.46
N VAL A 26 4.76 3.59 11.30
CA VAL A 26 5.21 2.67 10.25
C VAL A 26 4.64 1.27 10.44
N ALA A 27 4.62 0.76 11.68
CA ALA A 27 4.01 -0.53 12.01
C ALA A 27 2.48 -0.55 11.79
N GLY A 28 1.81 0.59 11.97
CA GLY A 28 0.36 0.71 11.76
C GLY A 28 -0.07 0.56 10.29
N GLY A 29 0.68 1.16 9.35
CA GLY A 29 0.34 1.13 7.92
C GLY A 29 0.42 -0.27 7.31
N ALA A 30 1.52 -0.99 7.53
CA ALA A 30 1.71 -2.34 6.99
C ALA A 30 0.71 -3.36 7.55
N GLY A 31 0.41 -3.26 8.85
CA GLY A 31 -0.56 -4.15 9.48
C GLY A 31 -1.98 -3.93 8.94
N THR A 32 -2.36 -2.68 8.68
CA THR A 32 -3.70 -2.36 8.14
C THR A 32 -3.87 -2.81 6.69
N GLU A 33 -2.84 -2.68 5.86
CA GLU A 33 -2.83 -3.20 4.49
C GLU A 33 -3.00 -4.73 4.47
N ALA A 34 -2.22 -5.45 5.28
CA ALA A 34 -2.32 -6.90 5.37
C ALA A 34 -3.72 -7.34 5.84
N LEU A 35 -4.26 -6.69 6.87
CA LEU A 35 -5.60 -6.98 7.37
C LEU A 35 -6.69 -6.67 6.34
N ALA A 36 -6.57 -5.57 5.58
CA ALA A 36 -7.49 -5.22 4.51
C ALA A 36 -7.46 -6.27 3.38
N GLY A 37 -6.26 -6.68 2.95
CA GLY A 37 -6.09 -7.75 1.97
C GLY A 37 -6.71 -9.07 2.44
N LEU A 38 -6.44 -9.48 3.68
CA LEU A 38 -7.02 -10.70 4.26
C LEU A 38 -8.55 -10.64 4.35
N ALA A 39 -9.10 -9.51 4.81
CA ALA A 39 -10.54 -9.31 4.88
C ALA A 39 -11.19 -9.39 3.49
N ALA A 40 -10.56 -8.78 2.47
CA ALA A 40 -11.02 -8.87 1.09
C ALA A 40 -10.96 -10.29 0.53
N VAL A 41 -9.91 -11.07 0.86
CA VAL A 41 -9.81 -12.50 0.49
C VAL A 41 -10.98 -13.29 1.08
N VAL A 42 -11.28 -13.12 2.36
CA VAL A 42 -12.39 -13.81 3.01
C VAL A 42 -13.72 -13.43 2.37
N LEU A 43 -13.97 -12.13 2.15
CA LEU A 43 -15.20 -11.64 1.53
C LEU A 43 -15.39 -12.17 0.10
N THR A 44 -14.32 -12.20 -0.71
CA THR A 44 -14.39 -12.70 -2.09
C THR A 44 -14.55 -14.22 -2.13
N ILE A 45 -13.98 -14.98 -1.20
CA ILE A 45 -14.27 -16.41 -1.05
C ILE A 45 -15.75 -16.63 -0.73
N LEU A 46 -16.32 -15.89 0.21
CA LEU A 46 -17.76 -15.97 0.52
C LEU A 46 -18.62 -15.62 -0.70
N ALA A 47 -18.22 -14.59 -1.46
CA ALA A 47 -18.90 -14.22 -2.69
C ALA A 47 -18.85 -15.32 -3.76
N LEU A 48 -17.74 -16.06 -3.87
CA LEU A 48 -17.59 -17.18 -4.79
C LEU A 48 -18.44 -18.39 -4.39
N THR A 49 -18.80 -18.53 -3.11
CA THR A 49 -19.75 -19.55 -2.63
C THR A 49 -21.22 -19.17 -2.80
N ASP A 50 -21.49 -18.09 -3.56
CA ASP A 50 -22.83 -17.55 -3.83
C ASP A 50 -23.57 -16.99 -2.60
N ILE A 51 -22.86 -16.77 -1.49
CA ILE A 51 -23.41 -16.12 -0.29
C ILE A 51 -23.39 -14.61 -0.51
N LEU A 52 -24.55 -14.04 -0.88
CA LEU A 52 -24.72 -12.60 -1.14
C LEU A 52 -23.62 -12.06 -2.06
N SER A 53 -23.36 -12.77 -3.17
CA SER A 53 -22.17 -12.59 -4.01
C SER A 53 -21.88 -11.14 -4.38
N GLN A 54 -22.89 -10.42 -4.84
CA GLN A 54 -22.77 -9.02 -5.22
C GLN A 54 -22.40 -8.11 -4.02
N THR A 55 -23.07 -8.28 -2.89
CA THR A 55 -22.83 -7.48 -1.68
C THR A 55 -21.43 -7.73 -1.13
N MET A 56 -21.00 -9.00 -1.04
CA MET A 56 -19.68 -9.35 -0.52
C MET A 56 -18.55 -8.86 -1.44
N THR A 57 -18.74 -8.95 -2.77
CA THR A 57 -17.79 -8.42 -3.76
C THR A 57 -17.66 -6.90 -3.65
N ALA A 58 -18.78 -6.19 -3.46
CA ALA A 58 -18.77 -4.74 -3.27
C ALA A 58 -18.10 -4.30 -1.97
N ILE A 59 -18.36 -5.00 -0.86
CA ILE A 59 -17.65 -4.74 0.41
C ILE A 59 -16.16 -5.02 0.25
N ALA A 60 -15.77 -6.09 -0.47
CA ALA A 60 -14.36 -6.38 -0.73
C ALA A 60 -13.67 -5.23 -1.50
N ALA A 61 -14.31 -4.67 -2.52
CA ALA A 61 -13.79 -3.50 -3.24
C ALA A 61 -13.60 -2.28 -2.32
N ILE A 62 -14.55 -2.02 -1.41
CA ILE A 62 -14.44 -0.94 -0.42
C ILE A 62 -13.28 -1.18 0.54
N VAL A 63 -13.13 -2.40 1.04
CA VAL A 63 -12.05 -2.78 1.97
C VAL A 63 -10.69 -2.63 1.31
N LEU A 64 -10.53 -3.10 0.07
CA LEU A 64 -9.30 -2.94 -0.71
C LEU A 64 -8.99 -1.46 -0.97
N GLY A 65 -9.99 -0.70 -1.41
CA GLY A 65 -9.82 0.73 -1.64
C GLY A 65 -9.45 1.50 -0.37
N GLY A 66 -10.07 1.17 0.76
CA GLY A 66 -9.72 1.71 2.07
C GLY A 66 -8.30 1.33 2.50
N GLY A 67 -7.88 0.09 2.25
CA GLY A 67 -6.51 -0.38 2.49
C GLY A 67 -5.48 0.47 1.73
N LEU A 68 -5.67 0.67 0.42
CA LEU A 68 -4.79 1.49 -0.42
C LEU A 68 -4.76 2.96 0.03
N LEU A 69 -5.89 3.52 0.48
CA LEU A 69 -5.91 4.89 1.02
C LEU A 69 -5.05 5.03 2.28
N VAL A 70 -5.13 4.04 3.18
CA VAL A 70 -4.32 4.03 4.40
C VAL A 70 -2.84 3.88 4.05
N GLU A 71 -2.49 2.97 3.15
CA GLU A 71 -1.12 2.78 2.67
C GLU A 71 -0.55 4.05 2.02
N ALA A 72 -1.27 4.64 1.06
CA ALA A 72 -0.88 5.87 0.39
C ALA A 72 -0.67 7.03 1.38
N SER A 73 -1.51 7.11 2.42
CA SER A 73 -1.35 8.12 3.48
C SER A 73 -0.08 7.92 4.31
N ALA A 74 0.28 6.67 4.59
CA ALA A 74 1.50 6.33 5.31
C ALA A 74 2.76 6.65 4.48
N VAL A 75 2.74 6.34 3.18
CA VAL A 75 3.81 6.70 2.24
C VAL A 75 3.97 8.22 2.17
N ALA A 76 2.87 8.96 2.03
CA ALA A 76 2.89 10.42 2.01
C ALA A 76 3.47 11.03 3.31
N ALA A 77 3.15 10.45 4.48
CA ALA A 77 3.68 10.90 5.76
C ALA A 77 5.20 10.70 5.85
N ARG A 78 5.74 9.57 5.37
CA ARG A 78 7.19 9.32 5.33
C ARG A 78 7.91 10.31 4.43
N TRP A 79 7.32 10.60 3.28
CA TRP A 79 7.91 11.54 2.33
C TRP A 79 8.01 12.97 2.89
N ARG A 80 6.99 13.42 3.62
CA ARG A 80 7.03 14.70 4.35
C ARG A 80 8.14 14.75 5.40
N SER A 81 8.38 13.64 6.11
CA SER A 81 9.46 13.54 7.10
C SER A 81 10.84 13.72 6.45
N LEU A 82 11.07 13.07 5.31
CA LEU A 82 12.33 13.20 4.56
C LEU A 82 12.56 14.65 4.06
N HIS A 83 11.50 15.31 3.57
CA HIS A 83 11.60 16.69 3.10
C HIS A 83 11.96 17.69 4.20
N GLN A 84 11.52 17.45 5.44
CA GLN A 84 11.90 18.29 6.58
C GLN A 84 13.39 18.16 6.92
N MET A 85 14.01 17.02 6.62
CA MET A 85 15.43 16.78 6.90
C MET A 85 16.36 17.34 5.82
N THR A 86 15.92 17.36 4.56
CA THR A 86 16.76 17.79 3.43
C THR A 86 16.74 19.28 3.13
N GLY A 87 16.00 20.09 3.91
CA GLY A 87 16.19 21.54 3.92
C GLY A 87 15.94 22.26 2.60
N GLY A 88 14.91 21.84 1.83
CA GLY A 88 14.20 22.69 0.88
C GLY A 88 14.86 23.01 -0.47
N GLY A 89 14.02 22.98 -1.52
CA GLY A 89 14.18 23.85 -2.68
C GLY A 89 14.38 23.14 -4.01
N ARG A 90 13.31 22.54 -4.57
CA ARG A 90 12.86 22.66 -5.99
C ARG A 90 11.93 21.53 -6.47
N ASP A 91 11.76 20.44 -5.74
CA ASP A 91 10.88 19.32 -6.14
C ASP A 91 9.43 19.44 -5.66
N GLU A 92 8.99 20.63 -5.25
CA GLU A 92 7.57 20.90 -4.94
C GLU A 92 6.66 20.69 -6.15
N ALA A 93 7.18 20.70 -7.39
CA ALA A 93 6.39 20.47 -8.60
C ALA A 93 6.07 18.98 -8.87
N MET A 94 6.90 18.03 -8.40
CA MET A 94 6.59 16.59 -8.45
C MET A 94 5.69 16.17 -7.28
N LEU A 95 5.70 16.93 -6.19
CA LEU A 95 4.93 16.67 -4.97
C LEU A 95 3.61 17.45 -4.86
N GLY A 96 3.51 18.60 -5.52
CA GLY A 96 2.36 19.50 -5.45
C GLY A 96 1.17 19.07 -6.31
N GLY A 97 1.37 18.14 -7.24
CA GLY A 97 0.30 17.57 -8.09
C GLY A 97 0.08 16.06 -7.95
N GLY A 98 0.94 15.36 -7.22
CA GLY A 98 1.04 13.89 -7.23
C GLY A 98 0.25 13.20 -6.12
N MET A 99 -1.07 13.05 -6.29
CA MET A 99 -1.74 11.93 -5.63
C MET A 99 -1.12 10.64 -6.18
N SER A 100 -0.63 9.75 -5.32
CA SER A 100 -0.16 8.43 -5.78
C SER A 100 -1.32 7.72 -6.48
N ALA A 101 -1.00 6.89 -7.49
CA ALA A 101 -2.02 6.12 -8.19
C ALA A 101 -2.88 5.30 -7.23
N GLU A 102 -2.29 4.81 -6.13
CA GLU A 102 -2.96 4.12 -5.03
C GLU A 102 -4.02 4.98 -4.34
N MET A 103 -3.77 6.28 -4.13
CA MET A 103 -4.73 7.16 -3.48
C MET A 103 -5.96 7.39 -4.38
N ILE A 104 -5.73 7.61 -5.68
CA ILE A 104 -6.81 7.80 -6.66
C ILE A 104 -7.61 6.50 -6.83
N ALA A 105 -6.92 5.38 -7.02
CA ALA A 105 -7.55 4.08 -7.17
C ALA A 105 -8.23 3.61 -5.88
N GLY A 106 -7.69 3.94 -4.71
CA GLY A 106 -8.29 3.63 -3.41
C GLY A 106 -9.59 4.40 -3.21
N ALA A 107 -9.58 5.72 -3.42
CA ALA A 107 -10.79 6.55 -3.40
C ALA A 107 -11.81 6.08 -4.45
N GLY A 108 -11.35 5.79 -5.67
CA GLY A 108 -12.17 5.25 -6.74
C GLY A 108 -12.78 3.90 -6.40
N GLY A 109 -12.01 2.98 -5.85
CA GLY A 109 -12.47 1.65 -5.42
C GLY A 109 -13.53 1.73 -4.32
N VAL A 110 -13.34 2.61 -3.32
CA VAL A 110 -14.35 2.88 -2.29
C VAL A 110 -15.63 3.44 -2.92
N ALA A 111 -15.52 4.48 -3.75
CA ALA A 111 -16.68 5.10 -4.38
C ALA A 111 -17.44 4.10 -5.27
N LEU A 112 -16.74 3.35 -6.13
CA LEU A 112 -17.32 2.34 -7.01
C LEU A 112 -17.98 1.19 -6.22
N GLY A 113 -17.35 0.74 -5.13
CA GLY A 113 -17.93 -0.26 -4.25
C GLY A 113 -19.20 0.22 -3.55
N VAL A 114 -19.23 1.47 -3.06
CA VAL A 114 -20.44 2.08 -2.47
C VAL A 114 -21.55 2.21 -3.50
N LEU A 115 -21.25 2.68 -4.71
CA LEU A 115 -22.22 2.79 -5.81
C LEU A 115 -22.77 1.41 -6.22
N ALA A 116 -21.94 0.37 -6.22
CA ALA A 116 -22.37 -1.01 -6.46
C ALA A 116 -23.28 -1.55 -5.34
N LEU A 117 -23.00 -1.20 -4.07
CA LEU A 117 -23.84 -1.59 -2.93
C LEU A 117 -25.24 -1.00 -2.99
N ILE A 118 -25.39 0.23 -3.49
CA ILE A 118 -26.71 0.84 -3.69
C ILE A 118 -27.40 0.38 -4.98
N GLY A 119 -26.77 -0.53 -5.74
CA GLY A 119 -27.38 -1.18 -6.91
C GLY A 119 -27.24 -0.41 -8.22
N ILE A 120 -26.34 0.57 -8.32
CA ILE A 120 -26.09 1.28 -9.59
C ILE A 120 -25.15 0.42 -10.44
N VAL A 121 -25.69 -0.25 -11.47
CA VAL A 121 -24.95 -1.06 -12.47
C VAL A 121 -23.78 -1.85 -11.85
N PRO A 122 -24.06 -2.69 -10.84
CA PRO A 122 -23.06 -3.25 -9.93
C PRO A 122 -21.97 -4.04 -10.64
N ASP A 123 -22.34 -4.88 -11.62
CA ASP A 123 -21.39 -5.74 -12.33
C ASP A 123 -20.32 -4.93 -13.07
N THR A 124 -20.74 -3.84 -13.72
CA THR A 124 -19.82 -2.93 -14.44
C THR A 124 -18.96 -2.15 -13.46
N LEU A 125 -19.52 -1.59 -12.40
CA LEU A 125 -18.76 -0.78 -11.44
C LEU A 125 -17.72 -1.60 -10.69
N LEU A 126 -18.05 -2.84 -10.29
CA LEU A 126 -17.12 -3.72 -9.60
C LEU A 126 -16.00 -4.21 -10.53
N ALA A 127 -16.31 -4.48 -11.81
CA ALA A 127 -15.27 -4.82 -12.78
C ALA A 127 -14.31 -3.64 -13.02
N VAL A 128 -14.83 -2.41 -13.14
CA VAL A 128 -14.01 -1.19 -13.21
C VAL A 128 -13.19 -0.99 -11.93
N ALA A 129 -13.74 -1.30 -10.76
CA ALA A 129 -13.00 -1.24 -9.49
C ALA A 129 -11.84 -2.24 -9.49
N SER A 130 -12.06 -3.47 -9.94
CA SER A 130 -10.99 -4.48 -10.10
C SER A 130 -9.86 -3.98 -11.01
N ILE A 131 -10.21 -3.34 -12.14
CA ILE A 131 -9.22 -2.75 -13.07
C ILE A 131 -8.43 -1.63 -12.37
N ALA A 132 -9.10 -0.70 -11.71
CA ALA A 132 -8.46 0.44 -11.07
C ALA A 132 -7.52 0.01 -9.92
N LEU A 133 -7.99 -0.91 -9.06
CA LEU A 133 -7.20 -1.47 -7.96
C LEU A 133 -6.01 -2.29 -8.47
N GLY A 134 -6.22 -3.12 -9.50
CA GLY A 134 -5.12 -3.86 -10.14
C GLY A 134 -4.09 -2.94 -10.79
N ALA A 135 -4.53 -1.88 -11.47
CA ALA A 135 -3.63 -0.88 -12.06
C ALA A 135 -2.83 -0.11 -11.00
N ALA A 136 -3.43 0.13 -9.82
CA ALA A 136 -2.70 0.73 -8.70
C ALA A 136 -1.54 -0.15 -8.24
N LEU A 137 -1.73 -1.47 -8.08
CA LEU A 137 -0.65 -2.40 -7.73
C LEU A 137 0.46 -2.42 -8.80
N VAL A 138 0.08 -2.40 -10.09
CA VAL A 138 1.05 -2.31 -11.19
C VAL A 138 1.92 -1.05 -11.05
N LEU A 139 1.29 0.10 -10.80
CA LEU A 139 1.99 1.38 -10.66
C LEU A 139 2.78 1.48 -9.34
N GLY A 140 2.28 0.89 -8.26
CA GLY A 140 2.90 0.84 -6.94
C GLY A 140 4.20 0.01 -6.94
N SER A 141 4.23 -1.09 -7.68
CA SER A 141 5.37 -2.02 -7.74
C SER A 141 6.72 -1.38 -8.11
N GLY A 142 6.72 -0.26 -8.86
CA GLY A 142 7.94 0.47 -9.23
C GLY A 142 8.48 1.39 -8.14
N THR A 143 7.62 1.87 -7.23
CA THR A 143 8.01 2.86 -6.21
C THR A 143 8.86 2.24 -5.10
N GLN A 144 8.59 0.99 -4.73
CA GLN A 144 9.35 0.25 -3.70
C GLN A 144 10.82 0.03 -4.09
N GLN A 145 11.12 -0.13 -5.38
CA GLN A 145 12.50 -0.31 -5.87
C GLN A 145 13.35 0.95 -5.68
N SER A 146 12.73 2.14 -5.77
CA SER A 146 13.43 3.42 -5.68
C SER A 146 13.86 3.79 -4.25
N LEU A 147 13.31 3.13 -3.23
CA LEU A 147 13.62 3.41 -1.81
C LEU A 147 14.79 2.59 -1.25
N SER A 148 15.24 1.54 -1.95
CA SER A 148 16.38 0.70 -1.51
C SER A 148 17.77 1.37 -1.45
N PRO A 149 18.14 2.37 -2.29
CA PRO A 149 19.50 2.89 -2.29
C PRO A 149 19.82 3.87 -1.15
N MET A 150 18.82 4.31 -0.37
CA MET A 150 19.02 5.41 0.59
C MET A 150 19.68 5.02 1.93
N GLY A 151 20.21 3.80 2.05
CA GLY A 151 21.23 3.44 3.06
C GLY A 151 20.76 3.46 4.53
N TRP A 152 19.47 3.63 4.81
CA TRP A 152 18.95 3.72 6.18
C TRP A 152 18.88 2.35 6.88
N ASP A 153 18.86 1.26 6.11
CA ASP A 153 18.80 -0.09 6.66
C ASP A 153 20.15 -0.79 6.43
N SER A 154 21.02 -0.75 7.45
CA SER A 154 22.31 -1.46 7.46
C SER A 154 22.17 -2.98 7.60
N SER A 155 20.95 -3.52 7.46
CA SER A 155 20.71 -4.94 7.44
C SER A 155 20.93 -5.49 6.03
N PRO A 156 21.79 -6.52 5.84
CA PRO A 156 22.05 -7.12 4.53
C PRO A 156 20.86 -7.99 4.11
N VAL A 157 19.76 -7.35 3.71
CA VAL A 157 18.67 -8.06 3.02
C VAL A 157 19.21 -8.39 1.63
N PRO A 158 19.25 -9.67 1.23
CA PRO A 158 19.72 -10.04 -0.10
C PRO A 158 18.87 -9.32 -1.15
N GLN A 159 19.51 -8.58 -2.05
CA GLN A 159 18.86 -7.82 -3.12
C GLN A 159 17.88 -8.67 -3.95
N GLN A 160 18.13 -9.99 -4.02
CA GLN A 160 17.26 -10.99 -4.64
C GLN A 160 15.87 -11.10 -3.97
N VAL A 161 15.77 -10.98 -2.64
CA VAL A 161 14.48 -11.06 -1.92
C VAL A 161 13.63 -9.81 -2.17
N ALA A 162 14.26 -8.64 -2.28
CA ALA A 162 13.56 -7.41 -2.61
C ALA A 162 13.04 -7.41 -4.07
N GLN A 163 13.81 -7.92 -5.02
CA GLN A 163 13.40 -8.03 -6.42
C GLN A 163 12.24 -9.02 -6.64
N ALA A 164 12.22 -10.13 -5.88
CA ALA A 164 11.16 -11.13 -5.98
C ALA A 164 9.77 -10.58 -5.56
N GLY A 165 9.72 -9.69 -4.57
CA GLY A 165 8.46 -9.08 -4.10
C GLY A 165 7.81 -8.17 -5.15
N ALA A 166 8.60 -7.26 -5.75
CA ALA A 166 8.09 -6.31 -6.74
C ALA A 166 7.52 -6.99 -8.00
N GLY A 167 8.13 -8.09 -8.44
CA GLY A 167 7.63 -8.87 -9.56
C GLY A 167 6.28 -9.55 -9.27
N GLY A 168 6.07 -10.01 -8.03
CA GLY A 168 4.83 -10.65 -7.61
C GLY A 168 3.65 -9.67 -7.63
N GLU A 169 3.84 -8.49 -7.07
CA GLU A 169 2.80 -7.45 -7.01
C GLU A 169 2.40 -6.96 -8.41
N LEU A 170 3.38 -6.79 -9.32
CA LEU A 170 3.13 -6.47 -10.72
C LEU A 170 2.27 -7.53 -11.41
N LEU A 171 2.59 -8.82 -11.22
CA LEU A 171 1.82 -9.92 -11.82
C LEU A 171 0.40 -10.01 -11.25
N VAL A 172 0.24 -9.80 -9.94
CA VAL A 172 -1.07 -9.76 -9.29
C VAL A 172 -1.90 -8.58 -9.81
N GLY A 173 -1.31 -7.40 -9.92
CA GLY A 173 -1.97 -6.22 -10.50
C GLY A 173 -2.41 -6.45 -11.94
N LEU A 174 -1.54 -7.03 -12.77
CA LEU A 174 -1.88 -7.41 -14.16
C LEU A 174 -2.99 -8.46 -14.22
N ALA A 175 -3.02 -9.43 -13.31
CA ALA A 175 -4.11 -10.40 -13.22
C ALA A 175 -5.43 -9.71 -12.85
N GLY A 176 -5.44 -8.80 -11.87
CA GLY A 176 -6.62 -8.01 -11.50
C GLY A 176 -7.15 -7.15 -12.65
N VAL A 177 -6.27 -6.53 -13.43
CA VAL A 177 -6.62 -5.75 -14.62
C VAL A 177 -7.21 -6.66 -15.72
N THR A 178 -6.52 -7.74 -16.05
CA THR A 178 -6.98 -8.64 -17.14
C THR A 178 -8.30 -9.31 -16.79
N LEU A 179 -8.49 -9.79 -15.56
CA LEU A 179 -9.75 -10.36 -15.10
C LEU A 179 -10.88 -9.33 -15.07
N GLY A 180 -10.62 -8.08 -14.66
CA GLY A 180 -11.61 -7.02 -14.70
C GLY A 180 -12.05 -6.65 -16.13
N VAL A 181 -11.11 -6.60 -17.07
CA VAL A 181 -11.42 -6.38 -18.50
C VAL A 181 -12.24 -7.55 -19.06
N LEU A 182 -11.85 -8.79 -18.77
CA LEU A 182 -12.60 -9.97 -19.20
C LEU A 182 -14.00 -9.99 -18.60
N ALA A 183 -14.17 -9.59 -17.33
CA ALA A 183 -15.47 -9.49 -16.69
C ALA A 183 -16.40 -8.49 -17.41
N LEU A 184 -15.88 -7.34 -17.85
CA LEU A 184 -16.63 -6.36 -18.63
C LEU A 184 -17.03 -6.90 -20.01
N VAL A 185 -16.09 -7.53 -20.72
CA VAL A 185 -16.31 -7.99 -22.09
C VAL A 185 -17.25 -9.20 -22.13
N LEU A 186 -17.10 -10.12 -21.18
CA LEU A 186 -17.86 -11.37 -21.14
C LEU A 186 -19.13 -11.29 -20.29
N ALA A 187 -19.36 -10.17 -19.58
CA ALA A 187 -20.46 -9.99 -18.63
C ALA A 187 -20.55 -11.13 -17.60
N MET A 188 -19.39 -11.62 -17.12
CA MET A 188 -19.30 -12.71 -16.15
C MET A 188 -18.85 -12.17 -14.78
N PRO A 189 -19.78 -11.94 -13.82
CA PRO A 189 -19.46 -11.29 -12.54
C PRO A 189 -18.47 -12.10 -11.69
N MET A 190 -18.44 -13.43 -11.87
CA MET A 190 -17.47 -14.31 -11.20
C MET A 190 -16.01 -13.92 -11.50
N LEU A 191 -15.70 -13.42 -12.70
CA LEU A 191 -14.36 -12.98 -13.05
C LEU A 191 -13.93 -11.74 -12.25
N THR A 192 -14.86 -10.83 -11.96
CA THR A 192 -14.61 -9.67 -11.09
C THR A 192 -14.26 -10.10 -9.68
N THR A 193 -14.99 -11.06 -9.11
CA THR A 193 -14.73 -11.58 -7.78
C THR A 193 -13.36 -12.26 -7.69
N ILE A 194 -12.98 -13.03 -8.73
CA ILE A 194 -11.63 -13.61 -8.82
C ILE A 194 -10.58 -12.50 -8.97
N GLY A 195 -10.84 -11.47 -9.77
CA GLY A 195 -9.97 -10.29 -9.90
C GLY A 195 -9.68 -9.65 -8.55
N LEU A 196 -10.72 -9.33 -7.77
CA LEU A 196 -10.57 -8.75 -6.43
C LEU A 196 -9.92 -9.72 -5.43
N LEU A 197 -10.16 -11.02 -5.54
CA LEU A 197 -9.48 -12.04 -4.74
C LEU A 197 -7.97 -12.02 -5.01
N THR A 198 -7.56 -11.94 -6.28
CA THR A 198 -6.13 -11.86 -6.63
C THR A 198 -5.49 -10.59 -6.08
N VAL A 199 -6.14 -9.44 -6.24
CA VAL A 199 -5.67 -8.15 -5.70
C VAL A 199 -5.54 -8.21 -4.17
N GLY A 200 -6.55 -8.73 -3.47
CA GLY A 200 -6.53 -8.87 -2.02
C GLY A 200 -5.45 -9.83 -1.51
N ALA A 201 -5.21 -10.93 -2.23
CA ALA A 201 -4.09 -11.83 -1.92
C ALA A 201 -2.73 -11.13 -2.10
N GLY A 202 -2.59 -10.29 -3.14
CA GLY A 202 -1.41 -9.45 -3.34
C GLY A 202 -1.15 -8.51 -2.17
N MET A 203 -2.15 -7.73 -1.76
CA MET A 203 -2.04 -6.80 -0.62
C MET A 203 -1.76 -7.53 0.70
N PHE A 204 -2.37 -8.70 0.93
CA PHE A 204 -2.08 -9.50 2.12
C PHE A 204 -0.62 -9.95 2.16
N LEU A 205 -0.10 -10.46 1.04
CA LEU A 205 1.28 -10.90 0.93
C LEU A 205 2.24 -9.70 1.05
N GLY A 206 1.96 -8.58 0.40
CA GLY A 206 2.70 -7.32 0.51
C GLY A 206 2.85 -6.86 1.96
N GLY A 207 1.74 -6.57 2.63
CA GLY A 207 1.73 -6.11 4.02
C GLY A 207 2.35 -7.10 5.02
N SER A 208 2.18 -8.41 4.83
CA SER A 208 2.74 -9.44 5.73
C SER A 208 4.28 -9.48 5.68
N THR A 209 4.90 -9.27 4.52
CA THR A 209 6.36 -9.24 4.40
C THR A 209 6.96 -8.05 5.13
N LEU A 210 6.29 -6.90 5.10
CA LEU A 210 6.73 -5.69 5.79
C LEU A 210 6.57 -5.84 7.31
N PHE A 211 5.47 -6.45 7.75
CA PHE A 211 5.23 -6.77 9.16
C PHE A 211 6.30 -7.71 9.74
N ALA A 212 6.69 -8.76 9.00
CA ALA A 212 7.72 -9.70 9.41
C ALA A 212 9.09 -9.01 9.63
N ARG A 213 9.46 -8.06 8.76
CA ARG A 213 10.72 -7.30 8.89
C ARG A 213 10.76 -6.49 10.19
N ILE A 214 9.67 -5.78 10.50
CA ILE A 214 9.56 -4.98 11.74
C ILE A 214 9.68 -5.89 12.98
N GLY A 215 9.00 -7.05 12.96
CA GLY A 215 9.07 -8.01 14.06
C GLY A 215 10.50 -8.50 14.33
N THR A 216 11.28 -8.76 13.28
CA THR A 216 12.69 -9.17 13.43
C THR A 216 13.60 -8.06 13.97
N ALA A 217 13.30 -6.80 13.70
CA ALA A 217 14.07 -5.66 14.20
C ALA A 217 13.87 -5.45 15.71
N MET A 218 12.66 -5.70 16.23
CA MET A 218 12.36 -5.56 17.65
C MET A 218 13.00 -6.64 18.54
N ASN A 219 13.39 -7.79 17.96
CA ASN A 219 13.98 -8.90 18.70
C ASN A 219 15.52 -8.87 18.75
N ARG A 220 16.14 -7.77 18.32
CA ARG A 220 17.59 -7.51 18.42
C ARG A 220 17.87 -6.46 19.47
#